data_AF-A0A0L0W9F9-F1
#
_entry.id   AF-A0A0L0W9F9-F1
#
_cell.length_a   1.000
_cell.length_b   1.000
_cell.length_c   1.000
_cell.angle_alpha   90.00
_cell.angle_beta   90.00
_cell.angle_gamma   90.00
#
_symmetry.space_group_name_H-M   'P 1'
#
loop_
_entity.id
_entity.type
_entity.pdbx_description
1 polymer ?
#
loop_
_entity_poly.entity_id
_entity_poly.type
_entity_poly.pdbx_seq_one_letter_code
_entity_poly.pdbx_strand_id
1 'polypeptide(L)'
;MEKPKVKVEFIITGDKLDFNLVNLITDRLKIKPNRYWIKGDTIEGANIRNIDTCWEVCTDYEESYYINDQLTKIISKIKYKKDIINDITETYDLECLFSISTNFRNGQTPAMVLEKDIIEFASDIKAEIYFDLYSYYTLEHLLEEDEFWREFDKS
;
A
#
# COMPACT_ATOMS: atom_id res chain seq x y z
N MET A 1 6.33 -19.41 15.56
CA MET A 1 6.81 -18.51 14.50
C MET A 1 5.76 -17.42 14.33
N GLU A 2 6.17 -16.16 14.44
CA GLU A 2 5.24 -15.03 14.33
C GLU A 2 4.94 -14.76 12.86
N LYS A 3 3.66 -14.85 12.49
CA LYS A 3 3.26 -14.74 11.09
C LYS A 3 3.46 -13.29 10.60
N PRO A 4 3.98 -13.07 9.38
CA PRO A 4 4.07 -11.73 8.82
C PRO A 4 2.68 -11.08 8.75
N LYS A 5 2.65 -9.76 8.94
CA LYS A 5 1.44 -8.95 8.80
C LYS A 5 1.53 -8.16 7.51
N VAL A 6 0.45 -8.18 6.74
CA VAL A 6 0.34 -7.50 5.46
C VAL A 6 -0.81 -6.51 5.54
N LYS A 7 -0.58 -5.32 5.00
CA LYS A 7 -1.59 -4.29 4.75
C LYS A 7 -1.53 -3.89 3.28
N VAL A 8 -2.68 -3.64 2.68
CA VAL A 8 -2.77 -3.09 1.33
C VAL A 8 -3.64 -1.85 1.34
N GLU A 9 -3.16 -0.82 0.68
CA GLU A 9 -3.84 0.45 0.43
C GLU A 9 -4.04 0.64 -1.08
N PHE A 10 -5.24 1.00 -1.51
CA PHE A 10 -5.46 1.61 -2.81
C PHE A 10 -5.61 3.12 -2.61
N ILE A 11 -4.79 3.87 -3.33
CA ILE A 11 -4.59 5.30 -3.17
C ILE A 11 -4.89 6.00 -4.49
N ILE A 12 -5.61 7.12 -4.41
CA ILE A 12 -5.69 8.14 -5.47
C ILE A 12 -5.00 9.39 -4.92
N THR A 13 -4.02 9.90 -5.65
CA THR A 13 -3.16 11.01 -5.24
C THR A 13 -2.90 11.97 -6.40
N GLY A 14 -2.38 13.16 -6.09
CA GLY A 14 -1.98 14.14 -7.10
C GLY A 14 -1.96 15.56 -6.55
N ASP A 15 -1.11 16.41 -7.12
CA ASP A 15 -0.93 17.80 -6.65
C ASP A 15 -2.21 18.65 -6.77
N LYS A 16 -3.12 18.29 -7.67
CA LYS A 16 -4.41 18.97 -7.88
C LYS A 16 -5.51 18.47 -6.94
N LEU A 17 -5.27 17.38 -6.22
CA LEU A 17 -6.28 16.81 -5.33
C LEU A 17 -6.52 17.77 -4.16
N ASP A 18 -7.78 18.16 -3.98
CA ASP A 18 -8.25 19.04 -2.92
C ASP A 18 -9.47 18.44 -2.22
N PHE A 19 -10.03 19.16 -1.23
CA PHE A 19 -11.20 18.68 -0.48
C PHE A 19 -12.44 18.45 -1.35
N ASN A 20 -12.65 19.25 -2.40
CA ASN A 20 -13.82 19.09 -3.27
C ASN A 20 -13.68 17.82 -4.12
N LEU A 21 -12.47 17.56 -4.62
CA LEU A 21 -12.16 16.34 -5.37
C LEU A 21 -12.22 15.09 -4.49
N VAL A 22 -11.78 15.15 -3.23
CA VAL A 22 -11.97 14.06 -2.24
C VAL A 22 -13.45 13.69 -2.11
N ASN A 23 -14.34 14.69 -1.99
CA ASN A 23 -15.79 14.45 -1.91
C ASN A 23 -16.33 13.88 -3.23
N LEU A 24 -15.91 14.43 -4.37
CA LEU A 24 -16.31 13.94 -5.69
C LEU A 24 -15.90 12.49 -5.93
N ILE A 25 -14.68 12.10 -5.55
CA ILE A 25 -14.18 10.72 -5.64
C ILE A 25 -15.07 9.80 -4.80
N THR A 26 -15.29 10.16 -3.53
CA THR A 26 -16.14 9.41 -2.60
C THR A 26 -17.55 9.21 -3.17
N ASP A 27 -18.14 10.28 -3.72
CA ASP A 27 -19.48 10.26 -4.28
C ASP A 27 -19.58 9.47 -5.58
N ARG A 28 -18.58 9.51 -6.46
CA ARG A 28 -18.60 8.78 -7.73
C ARG A 28 -18.30 7.31 -7.56
N LEU A 29 -17.32 6.97 -6.73
CA LEU A 29 -16.99 5.58 -6.43
C LEU A 29 -18.08 4.93 -5.57
N LYS A 30 -18.81 5.72 -4.77
CA LYS A 30 -19.72 5.26 -3.71
C LYS A 30 -19.01 4.38 -2.70
N ILE A 31 -17.78 4.79 -2.37
CA ILE A 31 -16.90 4.12 -1.41
C ILE A 31 -16.48 5.17 -0.40
N LYS A 32 -16.64 4.87 0.89
CA LYS A 32 -16.11 5.73 1.95
C LYS A 32 -14.60 5.46 2.08
N PRO A 33 -13.73 6.48 2.01
CA PRO A 33 -12.31 6.29 2.27
C PRO A 33 -12.06 5.87 3.71
N ASN A 34 -10.99 5.10 3.92
CA ASN A 34 -10.46 4.83 5.25
C ASN A 34 -9.77 6.07 5.82
N ARG A 35 -8.98 6.76 4.98
CA ARG A 35 -8.33 8.03 5.29
C ARG A 35 -8.29 8.92 4.06
N TYR A 36 -8.17 10.21 4.30
CA TYR A 36 -7.77 11.20 3.30
C TYR A 36 -7.03 12.32 4.03
N TRP A 37 -6.17 13.02 3.31
CA TRP A 37 -5.47 14.21 3.83
C TRP A 37 -5.09 15.11 2.67
N ILE A 38 -4.92 16.41 2.94
CA ILE A 38 -4.49 17.40 1.95
C ILE A 38 -3.03 17.78 2.18
N LYS A 39 -2.29 17.96 1.08
CA LYS A 39 -0.92 18.45 1.09
C LYS A 39 -0.82 19.76 1.87
N GLY A 40 0.14 19.82 2.78
CA GLY A 40 0.38 20.96 3.66
C GLY A 40 -0.43 20.97 4.95
N ASP A 41 -1.43 20.09 5.11
CA ASP A 41 -2.13 19.93 6.39
C ASP A 41 -1.17 19.37 7.46
N THR A 42 -1.36 19.80 8.70
CA THR A 42 -0.57 19.32 9.84
C THR A 42 -0.98 17.89 10.19
N ILE A 43 0.01 17.02 10.40
CA ILE A 43 -0.23 15.66 10.87
C ILE A 43 -0.48 15.71 12.38
N GLU A 44 -1.63 15.18 12.83
CA GLU A 44 -1.99 15.17 14.25
C GLU A 44 -0.92 14.44 15.07
N GLY A 45 -0.48 15.06 16.17
CA GLY A 45 0.55 14.50 17.05
C GLY A 45 1.98 14.64 16.53
N ALA A 46 2.21 15.31 15.40
CA ALA A 46 3.55 15.54 14.87
C ALA A 46 3.74 17.00 14.39
N ASN A 47 4.96 17.54 14.54
CA ASN A 47 5.29 18.88 14.02
C ASN A 47 5.76 18.81 12.55
N ILE A 48 5.02 18.06 11.73
CA ILE A 48 5.27 17.86 10.30
C ILE A 48 3.96 18.01 9.53
N ARG A 49 4.07 18.24 8.22
CA ARG A 49 2.94 18.44 7.31
C ARG A 49 2.92 17.34 6.26
N ASN A 50 1.73 17.02 5.75
CA ASN A 50 1.59 16.10 4.63
C ASN A 50 2.32 16.67 3.41
N ILE A 51 3.15 15.83 2.78
CA ILE A 51 3.94 16.21 1.60
C ILE A 51 3.15 16.04 0.30
N ASP A 52 2.04 15.32 0.37
CA ASP A 52 1.13 14.95 -0.71
C ASP A 52 -0.34 15.05 -0.25
N THR A 53 -1.26 14.90 -1.20
CA THR A 53 -2.70 14.77 -0.94
C THR A 53 -3.13 13.36 -1.27
N CYS A 54 -3.94 12.72 -0.43
CA CYS A 54 -4.34 11.33 -0.62
C CYS A 54 -5.84 11.13 -0.37
N TRP A 55 -6.44 10.26 -1.19
CA TRP A 55 -7.69 9.54 -0.89
C TRP A 55 -7.37 8.04 -0.87
N GLU A 56 -7.65 7.34 0.23
CA GLU A 56 -7.31 5.91 0.34
C GLU A 56 -8.42 5.01 0.88
N VAL A 57 -8.40 3.76 0.43
CA VAL A 57 -9.06 2.64 1.08
C VAL A 57 -8.05 1.54 1.38
N CYS A 58 -8.14 0.95 2.56
CA CYS A 58 -7.15 0.00 3.02
C CYS A 58 -7.74 -1.22 3.72
N THR A 59 -6.90 -2.23 3.87
CA THR A 59 -7.07 -3.28 4.88
C THR A 59 -6.45 -2.80 6.18
N ASP A 60 -6.70 -3.53 7.26
CA ASP A 60 -5.83 -3.43 8.43
C ASP A 60 -4.55 -4.23 8.18
N TYR A 61 -3.60 -4.14 9.12
CA TYR A 61 -2.51 -5.09 9.19
C TYR A 61 -3.04 -6.45 9.66
N GLU A 62 -3.07 -7.41 8.75
CA GLU A 62 -3.57 -8.75 9.02
C GLU A 62 -2.47 -9.79 8.81
N GLU A 63 -2.48 -10.84 9.62
CA GLU A 63 -1.52 -11.93 9.49
C GLU A 63 -1.75 -12.73 8.19
N SER A 64 -0.81 -12.67 7.26
CA SER A 64 -0.86 -13.46 6.03
C SER A 64 0.54 -13.86 5.54
N TYR A 65 0.66 -15.10 5.06
CA TYR A 65 1.84 -15.56 4.34
C TYR A 65 1.80 -15.18 2.85
N TYR A 66 0.75 -14.53 2.36
CA TYR A 66 0.56 -14.20 0.95
C TYR A 66 0.03 -12.77 0.82
N ILE A 67 0.73 -11.93 0.06
CA ILE A 67 0.26 -10.54 -0.17
C ILE A 67 -1.07 -10.50 -0.94
N ASN A 68 -1.35 -11.52 -1.75
CA ASN A 68 -2.55 -11.61 -2.59
C ASN A 68 -3.84 -11.70 -1.77
N ASP A 69 -3.79 -12.22 -0.54
CA ASP A 69 -4.95 -12.26 0.34
C ASP A 69 -5.50 -10.86 0.62
N GLN A 70 -4.61 -9.88 0.81
CA GLN A 70 -4.99 -8.49 1.09
C GLN A 70 -5.26 -7.70 -0.20
N LEU A 71 -4.47 -7.93 -1.27
CA LEU A 71 -4.71 -7.32 -2.57
C LEU A 71 -6.11 -7.68 -3.10
N THR A 72 -6.50 -8.95 -3.02
CA THR A 72 -7.82 -9.42 -3.47
C THR A 72 -8.94 -8.72 -2.72
N LYS A 73 -8.81 -8.49 -1.41
CA LYS A 73 -9.80 -7.75 -0.63
C LYS A 73 -9.97 -6.33 -1.13
N ILE A 74 -8.88 -5.62 -1.42
CA ILE A 74 -8.96 -4.25 -1.93
C ILE A 74 -9.51 -4.22 -3.35
N ILE A 75 -8.97 -5.03 -4.26
CA ILE A 75 -9.42 -5.11 -5.65
C ILE A 75 -10.91 -5.46 -5.71
N SER A 76 -11.40 -6.37 -4.86
CA SER A 76 -12.83 -6.71 -4.83
C SER A 76 -13.75 -5.52 -4.56
N LYS A 77 -13.29 -4.51 -3.80
CA LYS A 77 -14.03 -3.28 -3.50
C LYS A 77 -14.10 -2.33 -4.70
N ILE A 78 -13.09 -2.33 -5.56
CA ILE A 78 -12.92 -1.32 -6.61
C ILE A 78 -13.02 -1.86 -8.04
N LYS A 79 -13.01 -3.18 -8.25
CA LYS A 79 -12.92 -3.79 -9.59
C LYS A 79 -14.05 -3.38 -10.54
N TYR A 80 -15.26 -3.19 -10.02
CA TYR A 80 -16.42 -2.74 -10.80
C TYR A 80 -16.50 -1.22 -10.96
N LYS A 81 -15.50 -0.49 -10.48
CA LYS A 81 -15.38 0.98 -10.55
C LYS A 81 -14.26 1.44 -11.47
N LYS A 82 -13.59 0.52 -12.16
CA LYS A 82 -12.46 0.73 -13.07
C LYS A 82 -12.67 1.92 -14.02
N ASP A 83 -13.78 1.95 -14.75
CA ASP A 83 -14.06 3.03 -15.71
C ASP A 83 -14.25 4.38 -15.02
N ILE A 84 -14.83 4.39 -13.81
CA ILE A 84 -14.99 5.61 -13.00
C ILE A 84 -13.64 6.09 -12.48
N ILE A 85 -12.77 5.16 -12.05
CA ILE A 85 -11.41 5.47 -11.59
C ILE A 85 -10.63 6.12 -12.73
N ASN A 86 -10.61 5.48 -13.91
CA ASN A 86 -9.92 6.00 -15.09
C ASN A 86 -10.43 7.38 -15.52
N ASP A 87 -11.76 7.57 -15.55
CA ASP A 87 -12.36 8.84 -15.91
C ASP A 87 -11.97 9.95 -14.91
N ILE A 88 -11.96 9.65 -13.61
CA ILE A 88 -11.53 10.61 -12.58
C ILE A 88 -10.04 10.92 -12.72
N THR A 89 -9.18 9.91 -12.81
CA THR A 89 -7.73 10.10 -12.84
C THR A 89 -7.30 10.85 -14.10
N GLU A 90 -7.89 10.56 -15.25
CA GLU A 90 -7.62 11.26 -16.49
C GLU A 90 -8.18 12.69 -16.48
N THR A 91 -9.43 12.90 -16.03
CA THR A 91 -10.06 14.23 -16.02
C THR A 91 -9.32 15.22 -15.13
N TYR A 92 -8.84 14.75 -13.97
CA TYR A 92 -8.25 15.60 -12.95
C TYR A 92 -6.73 15.49 -12.87
N ASP A 93 -6.10 14.73 -13.77
CA ASP A 93 -4.65 14.53 -13.82
C ASP A 93 -4.13 14.04 -12.46
N LEU A 94 -4.75 12.95 -12.00
CA LEU A 94 -4.44 12.26 -10.75
C LEU A 94 -3.79 10.91 -11.04
N GLU A 95 -3.06 10.41 -10.06
CA GLU A 95 -2.40 9.12 -10.08
C GLU A 95 -3.17 8.14 -9.21
N CYS A 96 -3.06 6.85 -9.51
CA CYS A 96 -3.50 5.81 -8.60
C CYS A 96 -2.39 4.79 -8.36
N LEU A 97 -2.38 4.19 -7.17
CA LEU A 97 -1.39 3.20 -6.81
C LEU A 97 -1.93 2.21 -5.76
N PHE A 98 -1.29 1.05 -5.69
CA PHE A 98 -1.41 0.14 -4.56
C PHE A 98 -0.15 0.24 -3.70
N SER A 99 -0.28 0.54 -2.40
CA SER A 99 0.82 0.35 -1.45
C SER A 99 0.63 -0.94 -0.69
N ILE A 100 1.67 -1.77 -0.65
CA ILE A 100 1.71 -3.06 0.04
C ILE A 100 2.74 -2.95 1.16
N SER A 101 2.26 -2.78 2.39
CA SER A 101 3.11 -2.72 3.58
C SER A 101 3.18 -4.09 4.25
N THR A 102 4.40 -4.57 4.53
CA THR A 102 4.63 -5.84 5.22
C THR A 102 5.48 -5.66 6.46
N ASN A 103 5.03 -6.23 7.58
CA ASN A 103 5.78 -6.30 8.83
C ASN A 103 6.14 -7.77 9.08
N PHE A 104 7.43 -8.06 9.18
CA PHE A 104 7.91 -9.42 9.42
C PHE A 104 9.07 -9.45 10.40
N ARG A 105 9.28 -10.62 11.00
CA ARG A 105 10.28 -10.80 12.07
C ARG A 105 11.23 -11.95 11.73
N ASN A 106 12.52 -11.75 11.98
CA ASN A 106 13.55 -12.78 11.82
C ASN A 106 13.46 -13.49 10.45
N GLY A 107 13.41 -12.70 9.37
CA GLY A 107 13.36 -13.22 8.00
C GLY A 107 12.06 -13.89 7.55
N GLN A 108 11.00 -13.92 8.38
CA GLN A 108 9.72 -14.58 8.02
C GLN A 108 8.85 -13.72 7.11
N THR A 109 9.29 -13.51 5.87
CA THR A 109 8.59 -12.71 4.87
C THR A 109 7.34 -13.42 4.33
N PRO A 110 6.28 -12.69 3.93
CA PRO A 110 5.22 -13.27 3.13
C PRO A 110 5.73 -13.61 1.72
N ALA A 111 5.03 -14.50 1.01
CA ALA A 111 5.19 -14.67 -0.42
C ALA A 111 4.71 -13.40 -1.14
N MET A 112 5.63 -12.79 -1.90
CA MET A 112 5.42 -11.53 -2.62
C MET A 112 5.31 -11.78 -4.13
N VAL A 113 4.38 -12.66 -4.51
CA VAL A 113 4.08 -12.94 -5.92
C VAL A 113 2.86 -12.13 -6.32
N LEU A 114 2.97 -11.29 -7.35
CA LEU A 114 1.81 -10.63 -7.95
C LEU A 114 1.16 -11.58 -8.94
N GLU A 115 -0.08 -11.97 -8.67
CA GLU A 115 -0.86 -12.81 -9.58
C GLU A 115 -1.26 -12.05 -10.85
N LYS A 116 -1.47 -12.78 -11.93
CA LYS A 116 -1.68 -12.21 -13.26
C LYS A 116 -2.88 -11.26 -13.30
N ASP A 117 -3.97 -11.62 -12.63
CA ASP A 117 -5.19 -10.81 -12.56
C ASP A 117 -5.00 -9.51 -11.76
N ILE A 118 -4.15 -9.53 -10.73
CA ILE A 118 -3.74 -8.33 -9.98
C ILE A 118 -2.96 -7.38 -10.89
N ILE A 119 -1.99 -7.92 -11.63
CA ILE A 119 -1.18 -7.13 -12.58
C ILE A 119 -2.07 -6.54 -13.68
N GLU A 120 -2.97 -7.35 -14.26
CA GLU A 120 -3.91 -6.89 -15.28
C GLU A 120 -4.83 -5.79 -14.74
N PHE A 121 -5.37 -5.95 -13.53
CA PHE A 121 -6.23 -4.94 -12.93
C PHE A 121 -5.49 -3.64 -12.62
N ALA A 122 -4.28 -3.72 -12.06
CA ALA A 122 -3.46 -2.53 -11.81
C ALA A 122 -3.14 -1.81 -13.12
N SER A 123 -2.74 -2.54 -14.16
CA SER A 123 -2.49 -1.97 -15.48
C SER A 123 -3.73 -1.31 -16.09
N ASP A 124 -4.91 -1.92 -15.92
CA ASP A 124 -6.17 -1.40 -16.46
C ASP A 124 -6.57 -0.03 -15.88
N ILE A 125 -6.16 0.26 -14.65
CA ILE A 125 -6.36 1.56 -14.01
C ILE A 125 -5.13 2.47 -14.07
N LYS A 126 -4.06 2.02 -14.75
CA LYS A 126 -2.74 2.68 -14.79
C LYS A 126 -2.16 2.91 -13.38
N ALA A 127 -2.38 1.96 -12.47
CA ALA A 127 -1.87 2.03 -11.11
C ALA A 127 -0.40 1.62 -11.01
N GLU A 128 0.36 2.35 -10.21
CA GLU A 128 1.65 1.88 -9.71
C GLU A 128 1.49 0.90 -8.54
N ILE A 129 2.53 0.12 -8.24
CA ILE A 129 2.55 -0.82 -7.12
C ILE A 129 3.79 -0.56 -6.28
N TYR A 130 3.58 -0.13 -5.04
CA TYR A 130 4.61 0.17 -4.06
C TYR A 130 4.71 -0.95 -3.02
N PHE A 131 5.93 -1.19 -2.56
CA PHE A 131 6.23 -2.16 -1.51
C PHE A 131 6.97 -1.47 -0.38
N ASP A 132 6.38 -1.47 0.81
CA ASP A 132 7.00 -1.00 2.05
C ASP A 132 7.31 -2.22 2.94
N LEU A 133 8.59 -2.47 3.18
CA LEU A 133 9.06 -3.65 3.90
C LEU A 133 9.65 -3.24 5.26
N TYR A 134 9.00 -3.66 6.33
CA TYR A 134 9.45 -3.44 7.70
C TYR A 134 9.92 -4.76 8.30
N SER A 135 11.24 -4.92 8.37
CA SER A 135 11.87 -6.06 9.02
C SER A 135 12.24 -5.74 10.46
N TYR A 136 11.88 -6.64 11.37
CA TYR A 136 12.24 -6.56 12.78
C TYR A 136 13.12 -7.75 13.15
N TYR A 137 14.24 -7.49 13.80
CA TYR A 137 15.17 -8.54 14.26
C TYR A 137 15.37 -8.49 15.77
N THR A 138 15.59 -9.65 16.37
CA THR A 138 16.22 -9.69 17.69
C THR A 138 17.72 -9.46 17.56
N LEU A 139 18.35 -8.94 18.62
CA LEU A 139 19.80 -8.85 18.71
C LEU A 139 20.46 -10.22 18.51
N GLU A 140 19.88 -11.27 19.08
CA GLU A 140 20.35 -12.65 18.91
C GLU A 140 20.39 -13.06 17.44
N HIS A 141 19.31 -12.79 16.69
CA HIS A 141 19.25 -13.14 15.27
C HIS A 141 20.23 -12.34 14.42
N LEU A 142 20.47 -11.06 14.75
CA LEU A 142 21.47 -10.26 14.05
C LEU A 142 22.90 -10.80 14.27
N LEU A 143 23.18 -11.33 15.46
CA LEU A 143 24.49 -11.94 15.74
C LEU A 143 24.67 -13.26 14.99
N GLU A 144 23.62 -14.08 14.91
CA GLU A 144 23.61 -15.32 14.11
C GLU A 144 23.82 -15.03 12.61
N GLU A 145 23.13 -14.02 12.06
CA GLU A 145 23.33 -13.61 10.66
C GLU A 145 24.75 -13.08 10.40
N ASP A 146 25.32 -12.26 11.31
CA ASP A 146 26.69 -11.75 11.16
C ASP A 146 27.74 -12.88 11.21
N GLU A 147 27.57 -13.87 12.09
CA GLU A 147 28.43 -15.06 12.09
C GLU A 147 28.31 -15.85 10.79
N PHE A 148 27.09 -16.07 10.30
CA PHE A 148 26.84 -16.76 9.03
C PHE A 148 27.54 -16.06 7.86
N TRP A 149 27.36 -14.75 7.70
CA TRP A 149 27.98 -13.99 6.60
C TRP A 149 29.51 -13.97 6.70
N ARG A 150 30.07 -13.91 7.91
CA ARG A 150 31.53 -14.01 8.11
C ARG A 150 32.11 -15.38 7.77
N GLU A 151 31.34 -16.45 7.89
CA GLU A 151 31.75 -17.79 7.44
C GLU A 151 31.58 -17.95 5.94
N PHE A 152 30.49 -17.42 5.37
CA PHE A 152 30.23 -17.43 3.93
C PHE A 152 31.33 -16.70 3.14
N ASP A 153 31.77 -15.52 3.59
CA ASP A 153 32.83 -14.75 2.94
C ASP A 153 34.23 -15.40 3.02
N LYS A 154 34.40 -16.44 3.84
CA LYS A 154 35.65 -17.22 3.94
C LYS A 154 35.67 -18.45 3.02
N SER A 155 34.56 -18.77 2.35
CA SER A 155 34.42 -19.90 1.43
C SER A 155 34.60 -19.50 -0.04
#